data_AF-A0AAV5UI47-F1
#
_entry.id   AF-A0AAV5UI47-F1
#
_cell.length_a   1.000
_cell.length_b   1.000
_cell.length_c   1.000
_cell.angle_alpha   90.00
_cell.angle_beta   90.00
_cell.angle_gamma   90.00
#
_symmetry.space_group_name_H-M   'P 1'
#
loop_
_entity.id
_entity.type
_entity.pdbx_description
1 polymer ?
#
loop_
_entity_poly.entity_id
_entity_poly.type
_entity_poly.pdbx_seq_one_letter_code
_entity_poly.pdbx_strand_id
1 'polypeptide(L)'
;MAGELFPITSELELRESRDPVRLMMGTTIYEVVGISGTGEGKVNRMLGIVNDEECSAKYRMDTETGEFETGYNTASEDIIMAAHVYTKYQAEIGGEAYLYEYDYPVHGVHTDDAFLVLGFHPFTLDENEKWLSRVYPRYFSNFIKSQRPAPDWCPVTPDLMNYYSVNKSFSDDVHPHTRYGYQNNLASYYEGLVKYDHKLVQVKNTVLSAPVQYKSLNFDG
;
A
#
# COMPACT_ATOMS: atom_id res chain seq x y z
N MET A 1 -11.05 -15.86 8.24
CA MET A 1 -11.27 -16.97 7.31
C MET A 1 -10.14 -17.95 7.53
N ALA A 2 -10.31 -18.94 8.41
CA ALA A 2 -9.28 -19.94 8.66
C ALA A 2 -9.88 -21.34 8.42
N GLY A 3 -9.20 -22.16 7.62
CA GLY A 3 -9.58 -23.52 7.24
C GLY A 3 -8.49 -24.20 6.40
N GLU A 4 -8.67 -25.45 6.00
CA GLU A 4 -7.63 -26.22 5.28
C GLU A 4 -7.13 -25.56 3.98
N LEU A 5 -7.96 -24.74 3.32
CA LEU A 5 -7.63 -24.01 2.10
C LEU A 5 -6.98 -22.62 2.34
N PHE A 6 -7.21 -22.04 3.52
CA PHE A 6 -6.65 -20.75 3.93
C PHE A 6 -6.18 -20.88 5.39
N PRO A 7 -4.98 -21.42 5.62
CA PRO A 7 -4.46 -21.62 6.99
C PRO A 7 -4.13 -20.31 7.70
N ILE A 8 -4.17 -19.19 6.97
CA ILE A 8 -3.80 -17.85 7.44
C ILE A 8 -4.96 -17.23 8.22
N THR A 9 -4.67 -16.74 9.41
CA THR A 9 -5.64 -16.22 10.37
C THR A 9 -5.75 -14.69 10.37
N SER A 10 -4.76 -13.98 9.82
CA SER A 10 -4.73 -12.51 9.75
C SER A 10 -4.00 -11.98 8.50
N GLU A 11 -4.22 -10.71 8.13
CA GLU A 11 -3.44 -10.05 7.07
C GLU A 11 -1.98 -9.85 7.46
N LEU A 12 -1.74 -9.65 8.76
CA LEU A 12 -0.39 -9.64 9.33
C LEU A 12 0.35 -10.95 9.05
N GLU A 13 -0.31 -12.09 9.28
CA GLU A 13 0.25 -13.42 8.98
C GLU A 13 0.40 -13.66 7.47
N LEU A 14 -0.53 -13.16 6.65
CA LEU A 14 -0.42 -13.23 5.18
C LEU A 14 0.80 -12.47 4.69
N ARG A 15 0.98 -11.24 5.20
CA ARG A 15 2.17 -10.43 4.98
C ARG A 15 3.38 -11.22 5.41
N GLU A 16 3.39 -11.75 6.64
CA GLU A 16 4.54 -12.42 7.25
C GLU A 16 4.77 -13.88 6.82
N SER A 17 4.11 -14.32 5.75
CA SER A 17 4.33 -15.64 5.16
C SER A 17 5.81 -15.84 4.81
N ARG A 18 6.34 -17.01 5.14
CA ARG A 18 7.79 -17.26 5.17
C ARG A 18 8.43 -17.56 3.81
N ASP A 19 7.62 -17.79 2.78
CA ASP A 19 8.12 -18.20 1.48
C ASP A 19 8.28 -16.99 0.55
N PRO A 20 9.51 -16.60 0.19
CA PRO A 20 9.72 -15.53 -0.77
C PRO A 20 9.17 -15.93 -2.13
N VAL A 21 8.36 -15.05 -2.73
CA VAL A 21 7.78 -15.26 -4.07
C VAL A 21 8.23 -14.19 -5.06
N ARG A 22 8.01 -14.46 -6.35
CA ARG A 22 8.11 -13.43 -7.39
C ARG A 22 6.76 -12.70 -7.42
N LEU A 23 6.76 -11.41 -7.10
CA LEU A 23 5.56 -10.59 -6.95
C LEU A 23 5.64 -9.38 -7.89
N MET A 24 4.56 -9.06 -8.58
CA MET A 24 4.39 -7.78 -9.28
C MET A 24 3.09 -7.17 -8.80
N MET A 25 3.17 -5.96 -8.26
CA MET A 25 2.01 -5.16 -7.86
C MET A 25 2.13 -3.76 -8.43
N GLY A 26 1.00 -3.10 -8.60
CA GLY A 26 1.01 -1.68 -8.92
C GLY A 26 -0.34 -1.04 -8.74
N THR A 27 -0.34 0.26 -8.97
CA THR A 27 -1.49 1.14 -8.76
C THR A 27 -1.70 2.06 -9.96
N THR A 28 -2.85 2.69 -10.04
CA THR A 28 -3.17 3.78 -10.96
C THR A 28 -3.18 5.12 -10.21
N ILE A 29 -2.78 6.21 -10.86
CA ILE A 29 -2.70 7.56 -10.25
C ILE A 29 -4.03 8.05 -9.65
N TYR A 30 -5.17 7.59 -10.17
CA TYR A 30 -6.49 7.90 -9.66
C TYR A 30 -7.21 6.62 -9.18
N GLU A 31 -6.56 5.87 -8.27
CA GLU A 31 -7.04 4.58 -7.75
C GLU A 31 -8.55 4.52 -7.59
N VAL A 32 -9.15 5.18 -6.61
CA VAL A 32 -10.61 5.21 -6.46
C VAL A 32 -11.08 6.64 -6.56
N VAL A 33 -11.82 6.96 -7.61
CA VAL A 33 -12.45 8.28 -7.79
C VAL A 33 -13.83 8.34 -7.13
N GLY A 34 -14.12 9.45 -6.44
CA GLY A 34 -15.40 9.70 -5.77
C GLY A 34 -15.41 9.36 -4.26
N ILE A 35 -16.61 9.39 -3.66
CA ILE A 35 -16.82 9.08 -2.24
C ILE A 35 -17.02 7.56 -2.12
N SER A 36 -15.93 6.82 -1.94
CA SER A 36 -15.99 5.44 -1.46
C SER A 36 -16.14 5.46 0.06
N GLY A 37 -17.23 4.90 0.58
CA GLY A 37 -17.54 4.90 2.01
C GLY A 37 -16.54 4.13 2.88
N THR A 38 -16.28 4.71 4.05
CA THR A 38 -15.92 4.07 5.35
C THR A 38 -14.99 2.84 5.27
N GLY A 39 -13.83 2.99 4.65
CA GLY A 39 -12.73 2.01 4.71
C GLY A 39 -11.80 2.19 5.92
N GLU A 40 -12.16 3.02 6.90
CA GLU A 40 -11.32 3.25 8.08
C GLU A 40 -10.97 1.92 8.77
N GLY A 41 -9.68 1.69 9.03
CA GLY A 41 -9.17 0.51 9.73
C GLY A 41 -8.65 -0.63 8.84
N LYS A 42 -8.85 -0.62 7.51
CA LYS A 42 -8.26 -1.68 6.66
C LYS A 42 -6.74 -1.60 6.59
N VAL A 43 -6.18 -0.40 6.40
CA VAL A 43 -4.72 -0.20 6.49
C VAL A 43 -4.21 -0.61 7.88
N ASN A 44 -4.93 -0.27 8.95
CA ASN A 44 -4.57 -0.67 10.32
C ASN A 44 -4.48 -2.20 10.46
N ARG A 45 -5.48 -2.92 9.94
CA ARG A 45 -5.49 -4.39 9.94
C ARG A 45 -4.29 -4.99 9.21
N MET A 46 -3.95 -4.45 8.05
CA MET A 46 -2.80 -4.89 7.24
C MET A 46 -1.45 -4.64 7.92
N LEU A 47 -1.35 -3.53 8.65
CA LEU A 47 -0.16 -3.17 9.41
C LEU A 47 -0.03 -3.95 10.73
N GLY A 48 -1.11 -4.58 11.18
CA GLY A 48 -1.16 -5.30 12.46
C GLY A 48 -1.35 -4.38 13.66
N ILE A 49 -1.96 -3.20 13.46
CA ILE A 49 -2.31 -2.28 14.54
C ILE A 49 -3.33 -2.95 15.47
N VAL A 50 -3.05 -2.92 16.77
CA VAL A 50 -3.89 -3.58 17.80
C VAL A 50 -4.92 -2.62 18.39
N ASN A 51 -4.56 -1.35 18.58
CA ASN A 51 -5.41 -0.30 19.13
C ASN A 51 -6.11 0.45 17.98
N ASP A 52 -6.94 -0.28 17.21
CA ASP A 52 -7.57 0.21 15.99
C ASP A 52 -8.47 1.44 16.22
N GLU A 53 -9.23 1.47 17.31
CA GLU A 53 -10.11 2.59 17.64
C GLU A 53 -9.32 3.88 17.90
N GLU A 54 -8.27 3.81 18.71
CA GLU A 54 -7.43 4.97 19.02
C GLU A 54 -6.61 5.43 17.82
N CYS A 55 -6.09 4.51 17.01
CA CYS A 55 -5.34 4.85 15.80
C CYS A 55 -6.26 5.47 14.74
N SER A 56 -7.47 4.94 14.56
CA SER A 56 -8.47 5.52 13.66
C SER A 56 -8.96 6.88 14.15
N ALA A 57 -9.11 7.07 15.47
CA ALA A 57 -9.43 8.37 16.04
C ALA A 57 -8.32 9.40 15.81
N LYS A 58 -7.06 9.00 15.96
CA LYS A 58 -5.91 9.85 15.62
C LYS A 58 -5.91 10.21 14.14
N TYR A 59 -6.11 9.24 13.25
CA TYR A 59 -6.20 9.48 11.80
C TYR A 59 -7.27 10.51 11.44
N ARG A 60 -8.50 10.36 11.95
CA ARG A 60 -9.57 11.34 11.73
C ARG A 60 -9.20 12.73 12.24
N MET A 61 -8.64 12.82 13.44
CA MET A 61 -8.21 14.10 14.00
C MET A 61 -7.11 14.76 13.16
N ASP A 62 -6.08 14.01 12.76
CA ASP A 62 -4.95 14.54 11.98
C ASP A 62 -5.43 15.02 10.59
N THR A 63 -6.37 14.31 9.96
CA THR A 63 -6.95 14.70 8.67
C THR A 63 -7.90 15.90 8.79
N GLU A 64 -8.77 15.95 9.81
CA GLU A 64 -9.70 17.06 10.06
C GLU A 64 -8.97 18.37 10.41
N THR A 65 -7.84 18.27 11.12
CA THR A 65 -7.02 19.42 11.52
C THR A 65 -6.03 19.85 10.45
N GLY A 66 -5.83 19.05 9.41
CA GLY A 66 -4.84 19.29 8.36
C GLY A 66 -3.39 18.97 8.77
N GLU A 67 -3.17 18.29 9.90
CA GLU A 67 -1.86 17.73 10.24
C GLU A 67 -1.42 16.64 9.25
N PHE A 68 -2.38 15.96 8.63
CA PHE A 68 -2.15 15.00 7.57
C PHE A 68 -3.03 15.27 6.35
N GLU A 69 -2.41 15.63 5.24
CA GLU A 69 -3.07 15.71 3.93
C GLU A 69 -2.85 14.39 3.20
N THR A 70 -3.91 13.60 3.06
CA THR A 70 -3.85 12.25 2.48
C THR A 70 -3.51 12.28 1.00
N GLY A 71 -4.10 13.23 0.25
CA GLY A 71 -4.11 13.26 -1.22
C GLY A 71 -5.04 12.22 -1.87
N TYR A 72 -5.63 11.33 -1.06
CA TYR A 72 -6.38 10.16 -1.50
C TYR A 72 -7.61 9.94 -0.61
N ASN A 73 -8.63 9.25 -1.13
CA ASN A 73 -9.68 8.72 -0.24
C ASN A 73 -9.21 7.42 0.42
N THR A 74 -9.91 7.02 1.49
CA THR A 74 -9.53 5.83 2.28
C THR A 74 -9.47 4.54 1.46
N ALA A 75 -10.30 4.38 0.42
CA ALA A 75 -10.22 3.20 -0.44
C ALA A 75 -8.98 3.18 -1.34
N SER A 76 -8.54 4.34 -1.82
CA SER A 76 -7.28 4.47 -2.56
C SER A 76 -6.10 4.20 -1.64
N GLU A 77 -6.14 4.71 -0.40
CA GLU A 77 -5.11 4.43 0.60
C GLU A 77 -4.97 2.94 0.89
N ASP A 78 -6.09 2.21 1.00
CA ASP A 78 -6.08 0.76 1.19
C ASP A 78 -5.26 0.04 0.10
N ILE A 79 -5.50 0.39 -1.17
CA ILE A 79 -4.86 -0.24 -2.33
C ILE A 79 -3.39 0.16 -2.41
N ILE A 80 -3.09 1.44 -2.23
CA ILE A 80 -1.72 1.98 -2.26
C ILE A 80 -0.89 1.35 -1.15
N MET A 81 -1.42 1.30 0.07
CA MET A 81 -0.71 0.71 1.21
C MET A 81 -0.57 -0.81 1.06
N ALA A 82 -1.53 -1.51 0.45
CA ALA A 82 -1.36 -2.91 0.08
C ALA A 82 -0.16 -3.09 -0.87
N ALA A 83 -0.12 -2.34 -1.97
CA ALA A 83 1.00 -2.42 -2.91
C ALA A 83 2.33 -2.10 -2.21
N HIS A 84 2.38 -1.07 -1.36
CA HIS A 84 3.57 -0.70 -0.60
C HIS A 84 4.02 -1.81 0.35
N VAL A 85 3.13 -2.27 1.24
CA VAL A 85 3.47 -3.19 2.34
C VAL A 85 3.86 -4.57 1.82
N TYR A 86 3.08 -5.13 0.89
CA TYR A 86 3.36 -6.47 0.37
C TYR A 86 4.63 -6.52 -0.49
N THR A 87 4.89 -5.49 -1.31
CA THR A 87 6.12 -5.48 -2.12
C THR A 87 7.36 -5.23 -1.27
N LYS A 88 7.30 -4.31 -0.30
CA LYS A 88 8.38 -4.07 0.67
C LYS A 88 8.70 -5.34 1.44
N TYR A 89 7.70 -6.00 2.02
CA TYR A 89 7.91 -7.22 2.81
C TYR A 89 8.50 -8.36 1.97
N GLN A 90 7.95 -8.61 0.77
CA GLN A 90 8.49 -9.65 -0.11
C GLN A 90 9.96 -9.39 -0.46
N ALA A 91 10.34 -8.14 -0.70
CA ALA A 91 11.74 -7.79 -0.90
C ALA A 91 12.61 -7.98 0.36
N GLU A 92 12.09 -7.65 1.56
CA GLU A 92 12.80 -7.84 2.83
C GLU A 92 13.11 -9.31 3.14
N ILE A 93 12.23 -10.24 2.78
CA ILE A 93 12.45 -11.69 2.98
C ILE A 93 13.22 -12.36 1.82
N GLY A 94 13.73 -11.58 0.86
CA GLY A 94 14.54 -12.07 -0.26
C GLY A 94 13.74 -12.53 -1.50
N GLY A 95 12.46 -12.18 -1.59
CA GLY A 95 11.63 -12.34 -2.78
C GLY A 95 11.97 -11.35 -3.90
N GLU A 96 11.51 -11.64 -5.11
CA GLU A 96 11.69 -10.77 -6.28
C GLU A 96 10.39 -9.96 -6.47
N ALA A 97 10.29 -8.83 -5.78
CA ALA A 97 9.14 -7.95 -5.86
C ALA A 97 9.37 -6.80 -6.87
N TYR A 98 8.38 -6.54 -7.72
CA TYR A 98 8.33 -5.39 -8.61
C TYR A 98 7.10 -4.53 -8.27
N LEU A 99 7.31 -3.23 -8.16
CA LEU A 99 6.27 -2.25 -7.91
C LEU A 99 6.17 -1.28 -9.10
N TYR A 100 4.96 -0.90 -9.49
CA TYR A 100 4.72 0.13 -10.50
C TYR A 100 3.58 1.06 -10.12
N GLU A 101 3.55 2.20 -10.80
CA GLU A 101 2.43 3.13 -10.80
C GLU A 101 2.11 3.49 -12.26
N TYR A 102 0.87 3.28 -12.68
CA TYR A 102 0.33 3.86 -13.89
C TYR A 102 -0.03 5.32 -13.63
N ASP A 103 0.90 6.21 -13.99
CA ASP A 103 0.81 7.64 -13.75
C ASP A 103 0.60 8.48 -15.01
N TYR A 104 0.23 7.84 -16.13
CA TYR A 104 -0.35 8.55 -17.26
C TYR A 104 -1.80 8.99 -16.92
N PRO A 105 -2.13 10.29 -16.99
CA PRO A 105 -3.39 10.80 -16.44
C PRO A 105 -4.65 10.43 -17.25
N VAL A 106 -4.51 10.07 -18.53
CA VAL A 106 -5.65 9.68 -19.36
C VAL A 106 -5.97 8.21 -19.08
N HIS A 107 -7.25 7.92 -18.78
CA HIS A 107 -7.72 6.62 -18.31
C HIS A 107 -6.86 6.09 -17.14
N GLY A 108 -6.57 6.96 -16.18
CA GLY A 108 -5.75 6.66 -15.00
C GLY A 108 -6.52 6.26 -13.75
N VAL A 109 -7.80 5.86 -13.88
CA VAL A 109 -8.64 5.42 -12.75
C VAL A 109 -8.50 3.92 -12.49
N HIS A 110 -9.06 3.44 -11.36
CA HIS A 110 -8.97 2.03 -10.93
C HIS A 110 -9.03 1.04 -12.10
N THR A 111 -7.97 0.25 -12.28
CA THR A 111 -7.92 -0.87 -13.23
C THR A 111 -8.03 -0.49 -14.71
N ASP A 112 -8.13 0.79 -15.09
CA ASP A 112 -8.20 1.18 -16.51
C ASP A 112 -6.93 0.79 -17.28
N ASP A 113 -5.78 0.78 -16.60
CA ASP A 113 -4.49 0.35 -17.15
C ASP A 113 -4.52 -1.13 -17.60
N ALA A 114 -5.42 -1.95 -17.06
CA ALA A 114 -5.63 -3.33 -17.48
C ALA A 114 -6.12 -3.44 -18.94
N PHE A 115 -6.85 -2.45 -19.46
CA PHE A 115 -7.22 -2.40 -20.88
C PHE A 115 -5.99 -2.32 -21.78
N LEU A 116 -4.96 -1.59 -21.35
CA LEU A 116 -3.68 -1.50 -22.06
C LEU A 116 -2.92 -2.83 -22.00
N VAL A 117 -2.93 -3.51 -20.85
CA VAL A 117 -2.26 -4.81 -20.66
C VAL A 117 -2.91 -5.93 -21.48
N LEU A 118 -4.25 -5.97 -21.52
CA LEU A 118 -5.02 -7.02 -22.20
C LEU A 118 -5.14 -6.79 -23.71
N GLY A 119 -4.84 -5.58 -24.19
CA GLY A 119 -4.95 -5.23 -25.61
C GLY A 119 -6.40 -5.08 -26.10
N PHE A 120 -7.34 -4.83 -25.19
CA PHE A 120 -8.73 -4.51 -25.50
C PHE A 120 -9.04 -3.11 -24.96
N HIS A 121 -9.57 -2.23 -25.80
CA HIS A 121 -9.81 -0.82 -25.45
C HIS A 121 -11.27 -0.46 -25.70
N PRO A 122 -12.07 -0.20 -24.64
CA PRO A 122 -13.45 0.28 -24.79
C PRO A 122 -13.52 1.78 -25.13
N PHE A 123 -12.38 2.43 -25.30
CA PHE A 123 -12.21 3.85 -25.60
C PHE A 123 -11.22 4.07 -26.74
N THR A 124 -11.24 5.27 -27.31
CA THR A 124 -10.27 5.69 -28.33
C THR A 124 -8.95 6.04 -27.66
N LEU A 125 -7.88 5.36 -28.06
CA LEU A 125 -6.54 5.64 -27.57
C LEU A 125 -5.97 6.92 -28.18
N ASP A 126 -5.36 7.77 -27.36
CA ASP A 126 -4.46 8.81 -27.82
C ASP A 126 -3.10 8.24 -28.29
N GLU A 127 -2.20 9.09 -28.79
CA GLU A 127 -0.90 8.64 -29.30
C GLU A 127 0.02 8.05 -28.21
N ASN A 128 -0.04 8.59 -26.98
CA ASN A 128 0.73 8.07 -25.85
C ASN A 128 0.18 6.70 -25.43
N GLU A 129 -1.15 6.55 -25.33
CA GLU A 129 -1.81 5.29 -25.00
C GLU A 129 -1.59 4.23 -26.08
N LYS A 130 -1.59 4.60 -27.36
CA LYS A 130 -1.22 3.70 -28.46
C LYS A 130 0.20 3.17 -28.31
N TRP A 131 1.11 4.01 -27.79
CA TRP A 131 2.47 3.56 -27.50
C TRP A 131 2.49 2.63 -26.29
N LEU A 132 1.82 3.02 -25.19
CA LEU A 132 1.72 2.22 -23.97
C LEU A 132 1.08 0.86 -24.24
N SER A 133 0.01 0.77 -25.04
CA SER A 133 -0.66 -0.51 -25.38
C SER A 133 0.23 -1.50 -26.14
N ARG A 134 1.35 -1.05 -26.74
CA ARG A 134 2.33 -1.94 -27.39
C ARG A 134 3.43 -2.41 -26.45
N VAL A 135 3.77 -1.59 -25.45
CA VAL A 135 4.94 -1.79 -24.59
C VAL A 135 4.54 -2.40 -23.25
N TYR A 136 3.46 -1.90 -22.64
CA TYR A 136 3.01 -2.30 -21.32
C TYR A 136 2.69 -3.80 -21.20
N PRO A 137 2.00 -4.47 -22.16
CA PRO A 137 1.82 -5.93 -22.13
C PRO A 137 3.13 -6.72 -22.13
N ARG A 138 4.21 -6.16 -22.68
CA ARG A 138 5.52 -6.81 -22.70
C ARG A 138 6.14 -6.85 -21.32
N TYR A 139 5.91 -5.84 -20.48
CA TYR A 139 6.42 -5.82 -19.10
C TYR A 139 5.88 -7.01 -18.30
N PHE A 140 4.57 -7.24 -18.36
CA PHE A 140 3.92 -8.41 -17.74
C PHE A 140 4.37 -9.72 -18.39
N SER A 141 4.45 -9.77 -19.72
CA SER A 141 4.92 -10.96 -20.43
C SER A 141 6.35 -11.35 -20.03
N ASN A 142 7.23 -10.36 -19.87
CA ASN A 142 8.60 -10.58 -19.44
C ASN A 142 8.62 -11.09 -18.00
N PHE A 143 7.88 -10.47 -17.09
CA PHE A 143 7.77 -10.93 -15.70
C PHE A 143 7.32 -12.39 -15.60
N ILE A 144 6.25 -12.76 -16.32
CA ILE A 144 5.71 -14.13 -16.41
C ILE A 144 6.78 -15.11 -16.92
N LYS A 145 7.58 -14.69 -17.91
CA LYS A 145 8.70 -15.48 -18.47
C LYS A 145 9.94 -15.51 -17.59
N SER A 146 9.88 -14.99 -16.37
CA SER A 146 11.03 -14.85 -15.46
C SER A 146 12.15 -13.99 -16.04
N GLN A 147 11.76 -12.97 -16.79
CA GLN A 147 12.64 -11.93 -17.32
C GLN A 147 12.35 -10.61 -16.61
N ARG A 148 13.32 -9.70 -16.66
CA ARG A 148 13.13 -8.34 -16.16
C ARG A 148 12.01 -7.64 -16.94
N PRO A 149 11.02 -7.00 -16.28
CA PRO A 149 9.90 -6.36 -16.97
C PRO A 149 10.34 -5.33 -18.03
N ALA A 150 11.22 -4.41 -17.66
CA ALA A 150 11.85 -3.42 -18.54
C ALA A 150 13.36 -3.27 -18.20
N PRO A 151 14.21 -2.74 -19.09
CA PRO A 151 15.66 -2.68 -18.86
C PRO A 151 16.07 -2.01 -17.54
N ASP A 152 15.41 -0.90 -17.19
CA ASP A 152 15.67 -0.09 -16.00
C ASP A 152 14.69 -0.35 -14.85
N TRP A 153 13.70 -1.25 -15.01
CA TRP A 153 12.80 -1.66 -13.94
C TRP A 153 13.48 -2.70 -13.04
N CYS A 154 14.05 -2.21 -11.94
CA CYS A 154 14.69 -3.03 -10.92
C CYS A 154 13.68 -3.57 -9.89
N PRO A 155 13.95 -4.73 -9.27
CA PRO A 155 13.20 -5.18 -8.09
C PRO A 155 13.22 -4.11 -6.98
N VAL A 156 12.20 -4.14 -6.12
CA VAL A 156 12.07 -3.22 -4.99
C VAL A 156 13.25 -3.39 -4.03
N THR A 157 13.89 -2.28 -3.70
CA THR A 157 14.81 -2.15 -2.57
C THR A 157 14.02 -1.54 -1.42
N PRO A 158 13.84 -2.24 -0.28
CA PRO A 158 12.95 -1.81 0.81
C PRO A 158 13.19 -0.38 1.31
N ASP A 159 14.46 0.05 1.41
CA ASP A 159 14.81 1.38 1.90
C ASP A 159 14.55 2.50 0.89
N LEU A 160 14.58 2.17 -0.40
CA LEU A 160 14.39 3.15 -1.49
C LEU A 160 12.93 3.21 -1.95
N MET A 161 12.18 2.12 -1.74
CA MET A 161 10.85 1.91 -2.30
C MET A 161 10.78 2.34 -3.77
N ASN A 162 11.73 1.85 -4.57
CA ASN A 162 11.75 2.11 -6.00
C ASN A 162 10.56 1.45 -6.69
N TYR A 163 9.98 2.16 -7.65
CA TYR A 163 8.81 1.73 -8.41
C TYR A 163 8.96 2.19 -9.87
N TYR A 164 8.27 1.53 -10.77
CA TYR A 164 8.27 1.91 -12.18
C TYR A 164 7.11 2.83 -12.50
N SER A 165 7.40 4.06 -12.93
CA SER A 165 6.39 4.98 -13.44
C SER A 165 6.04 4.59 -14.87
N VAL A 166 4.78 4.24 -15.10
CA VAL A 166 4.22 3.91 -16.41
C VAL A 166 3.55 5.16 -16.97
N ASN A 167 4.39 6.08 -17.42
CA ASN A 167 3.98 7.35 -18.01
C ASN A 167 4.53 7.50 -19.43
N LYS A 168 3.78 8.17 -20.30
CA LYS A 168 4.26 8.55 -21.62
C LYS A 168 3.72 9.92 -22.02
N SER A 169 4.61 10.83 -22.39
CA SER A 169 4.27 12.05 -23.13
C SER A 169 5.26 12.25 -24.27
N PHE A 170 4.77 12.34 -25.50
CA PHE A 170 5.61 12.72 -26.64
C PHE A 170 5.93 14.23 -26.66
N SER A 171 5.01 15.08 -26.18
CA SER A 171 5.23 16.53 -26.14
C SER A 171 6.25 16.95 -25.10
N ASP A 172 6.25 16.26 -23.95
CA ASP A 172 7.07 16.63 -22.79
C ASP A 172 8.30 15.72 -22.63
N ASP A 173 8.58 14.88 -23.63
CA ASP A 173 9.66 13.88 -23.64
C ASP A 173 9.68 12.97 -22.40
N VAL A 174 8.49 12.63 -21.88
CA VAL A 174 8.33 11.70 -20.75
C VAL A 174 8.29 10.27 -21.27
N HIS A 175 9.06 9.39 -20.62
CA HIS A 175 9.09 7.96 -20.89
C HIS A 175 8.96 7.17 -19.59
N PRO A 176 8.49 5.92 -19.64
CA PRO A 176 8.45 5.07 -18.45
C PRO A 176 9.86 4.87 -17.88
N HIS A 177 10.00 5.00 -16.58
CA HIS A 177 11.28 4.85 -15.90
C HIS A 177 11.12 4.53 -14.41
N THR A 178 12.18 4.01 -13.79
CA THR A 178 12.20 3.80 -12.35
C THR A 178 12.29 5.12 -11.58
N ARG A 179 11.40 5.29 -10.60
CA ARG A 179 11.35 6.37 -9.61
C ARG A 179 11.54 5.80 -8.20
N TYR A 180 11.68 6.68 -7.20
CA TYR A 180 11.97 6.33 -5.82
C TYR A 180 10.94 6.92 -4.86
N GLY A 181 10.79 6.31 -3.68
CA GLY A 181 9.91 6.81 -2.64
C GLY A 181 8.43 6.67 -2.96
N TYR A 182 8.01 5.48 -3.42
CA TYR A 182 6.63 5.18 -3.74
C TYR A 182 5.67 5.60 -2.60
N GLN A 183 4.85 6.61 -2.87
CA GLN A 183 3.79 7.11 -1.98
C GLN A 183 4.29 7.40 -0.55
N ASN A 184 5.51 7.94 -0.43
CA ASN A 184 6.21 8.15 0.84
C ASN A 184 5.44 8.98 1.87
N ASN A 185 4.60 9.94 1.46
CA ASN A 185 3.77 10.72 2.39
C ASN A 185 2.82 9.80 3.18
N LEU A 186 2.09 8.94 2.46
CA LEU A 186 1.16 7.99 3.04
C LEU A 186 1.88 6.94 3.88
N ALA A 187 2.95 6.36 3.34
CA ALA A 187 3.74 5.34 4.04
C ALA A 187 4.34 5.87 5.35
N SER A 188 4.92 7.08 5.33
CA SER A 188 5.53 7.69 6.51
C SER A 188 4.49 7.98 7.60
N TYR A 189 3.29 8.41 7.21
CA TYR A 189 2.20 8.64 8.14
C TYR A 189 1.77 7.35 8.85
N TYR A 190 1.52 6.28 8.08
CA TYR A 190 1.13 4.99 8.64
C TYR A 190 2.25 4.32 9.46
N GLU A 191 3.52 4.50 9.10
CA GLU A 191 4.64 4.12 9.98
C GLU A 191 4.61 4.87 11.32
N GLY A 192 4.19 6.14 11.30
CA GLY A 192 3.92 6.93 12.50
C GLY A 192 2.79 6.36 13.35
N LEU A 193 1.69 5.93 12.73
CA LEU A 193 0.57 5.27 13.40
C LEU A 193 0.99 3.94 14.05
N VAL A 194 1.79 3.12 13.38
CA VAL A 194 2.33 1.88 13.98
C VAL A 194 3.18 2.19 15.22
N LYS A 195 4.01 3.24 15.19
CA LYS A 195 4.79 3.68 16.36
C LYS A 195 3.88 4.19 17.48
N TYR A 196 2.77 4.84 17.16
CA TYR A 196 1.78 5.30 18.11
C TYR A 196 1.07 4.10 18.77
N ASP A 197 0.63 3.12 18.00
CA ASP A 197 0.03 1.87 18.47
C ASP A 197 0.94 1.13 19.46
N HIS A 198 2.22 0.95 19.11
CA HIS A 198 3.19 0.30 20.00
C HIS A 198 3.34 1.01 21.35
N LYS A 199 3.28 2.36 21.38
CA LYS A 199 3.31 3.12 22.63
C LYS A 199 2.04 2.90 23.45
N LEU A 200 0.87 2.85 22.83
CA LEU A 200 -0.39 2.56 23.51
C LEU A 200 -0.38 1.16 24.15
N VAL A 201 0.11 0.16 23.43
CA VAL A 201 0.29 -1.20 23.97
C VAL A 201 1.17 -1.19 25.23
N GLN A 202 2.31 -0.49 25.19
CA GLN A 202 3.22 -0.39 26.34
C GLN A 202 2.55 0.28 27.56
N VAL A 203 1.82 1.38 27.34
CA VAL A 203 1.12 2.10 28.40
C VAL A 203 0.02 1.24 29.01
N LYS A 204 -0.84 0.62 28.18
CA LYS A 204 -1.93 -0.25 28.66
C LYS A 204 -1.39 -1.45 29.45
N ASN A 205 -0.32 -2.09 28.99
CA ASN A 205 0.34 -3.18 29.73
C ASN A 205 0.90 -2.71 31.07
N THR A 206 1.52 -1.53 31.12
CA THR A 206 2.05 -0.95 32.36
C THR A 206 0.94 -0.69 33.38
N VAL A 207 -0.17 -0.09 32.94
CA VAL A 207 -1.35 0.19 33.78
C VAL A 207 -1.97 -1.10 34.32
N LEU A 208 -2.13 -2.12 33.48
CA LEU A 208 -2.68 -3.43 33.89
C LEU A 208 -1.76 -4.18 34.86
N SER A 209 -0.45 -3.99 34.75
CA SER A 209 0.54 -4.59 35.65
C SER A 209 0.77 -3.83 36.97
N ALA A 210 0.15 -2.65 37.13
CA ALA A 210 0.31 -1.85 38.33
C ALA A 210 -0.37 -2.52 39.54
N PRO A 211 0.30 -2.63 40.70
CA PRO A 211 -0.29 -3.26 41.87
C PRO A 211 -1.54 -2.49 42.32
N VAL A 212 -2.66 -3.22 42.49
CA VAL A 212 -3.91 -2.67 43.01
C VAL A 212 -3.67 -2.14 44.42
N GLN A 213 -3.63 -0.82 44.57
CA GLN A 213 -3.63 -0.21 45.90
C GLN A 213 -5.05 -0.29 46.48
N TYR A 214 -5.30 -1.32 47.28
CA TYR A 214 -6.46 -1.32 48.18
C TYR A 214 -6.25 -0.18 49.18
N LYS A 215 -7.00 0.91 49.04
CA LYS A 215 -7.21 1.83 50.17
C LYS A 215 -7.96 1.05 51.23
N SER A 216 -7.31 0.75 52.35
CA SER A 216 -8.00 0.25 53.52
C SER A 216 -9.05 1.29 53.92
N LEU A 217 -10.32 0.93 53.82
CA LEU A 217 -11.40 1.68 54.43
C LEU A 217 -11.24 1.50 55.94
N ASN A 218 -10.52 2.42 56.58
CA ASN A 218 -10.52 2.52 58.04
C ASN A 218 -11.91 3.02 58.45
N PHE A 219 -12.79 2.08 58.80
CA PHE A 219 -13.96 2.38 59.61
C PHE A 219 -13.51 2.35 61.07
N ASP A 220 -12.92 3.46 61.53
CA ASP A 220 -12.78 3.69 62.96
C ASP A 220 -14.16 4.13 63.49
N GLY A 221 -14.70 3.33 64.40
CA GLY A 221 -16.04 3.45 64.99
C GLY A 221 -16.14 4.36 66.19
#